data_AF-A0A0Q7QVA4-F1
#
_entry.id   AF-A0A0Q7QVA4-F1
#
_cell.length_a   1.000
_cell.length_b   1.000
_cell.length_c   1.000
_cell.angle_alpha   90.00
_cell.angle_beta   90.00
_cell.angle_gamma   90.00
#
_symmetry.space_group_name_H-M   'P 1'
#
loop_
_entity.id
_entity.type
_entity.pdbx_description
1 polymer ?
#
loop_
_entity_poly.entity_id
_entity_poly.type
_entity_poly.pdbx_seq_one_letter_code
_entity_poly.pdbx_strand_id
1 'polypeptide(L)'
;MHTEEDPQEGVLVPESGGWAFTCPLGSGHAYPGTYSWERMPPPPDLPEIGELASQLGLDVALPEIVSQFGTTWVEFGVIEHALAAQYPDAFKFLVDRYGHTAIKSKTYTASAFLGATLARLAARGEFEARMGRATGRWSYNQNVVWCALSPSGDWSEGISWASRDSDMSYVPGCTEVKV
;
A
#
# COMPACT_ATOMS: atom_id res chain seq x y z
N MET A 1 10.84 -26.57 0.08
CA MET A 1 11.54 -26.28 1.33
C MET A 1 11.87 -24.79 1.27
N HIS A 2 10.99 -23.92 1.77
CA HIS A 2 11.26 -22.48 1.82
C HIS A 2 11.89 -22.23 3.19
N THR A 3 13.21 -22.05 3.20
CA THR A 3 13.95 -21.61 4.39
C THR A 3 13.63 -20.15 4.65
N GLU A 4 13.28 -19.89 5.90
CA GLU A 4 13.21 -18.58 6.53
C GLU A 4 14.50 -17.81 6.22
N GLU A 5 14.41 -16.78 5.37
CA GLU A 5 15.51 -15.84 5.18
C GLU A 5 15.42 -14.77 6.28
N ASP A 6 16.38 -14.86 7.19
CA ASP A 6 16.72 -13.91 8.27
C ASP A 6 16.55 -12.44 7.79
N PRO A 7 15.86 -11.56 8.54
CA PRO A 7 15.74 -10.15 8.16
C PRO A 7 17.13 -9.50 8.14
N GLN A 8 17.64 -9.19 6.95
CA GLN A 8 18.89 -8.42 6.84
C GLN A 8 18.76 -7.08 7.55
N GLU A 9 19.68 -6.81 8.47
CA GLU A 9 19.79 -5.54 9.17
C GLU A 9 20.04 -4.41 8.15
N GLY A 10 19.09 -3.48 8.06
CA GLY A 10 19.25 -2.30 7.21
C GLY A 10 20.39 -1.41 7.71
N VAL A 11 21.03 -0.67 6.81
CA VAL A 11 22.04 0.35 7.11
C VAL A 11 21.38 1.72 7.11
N LEU A 12 21.53 2.50 8.18
CA LEU A 12 21.03 3.87 8.23
C LEU A 12 21.75 4.74 7.18
N VAL A 13 21.00 5.42 6.31
CA VAL A 13 21.47 6.39 5.32
C VAL A 13 21.38 7.79 5.94
N PRO A 14 22.50 8.43 6.29
CA PRO A 14 22.48 9.70 7.03
C PRO A 14 21.83 10.86 6.26
N GLU A 15 21.90 10.83 4.93
CA GLU A 15 21.41 11.90 4.06
C GLU A 15 19.87 11.89 3.90
N SER A 16 19.27 10.70 3.86
CA SER A 16 17.81 10.52 3.75
C SER A 16 17.13 10.22 5.08
N GLY A 17 17.91 9.96 6.14
CA GLY A 17 17.42 9.45 7.43
C GLY A 17 16.80 8.05 7.34
N GLY A 18 16.88 7.41 6.18
CA GLY A 18 16.24 6.14 5.87
C GLY A 18 17.13 4.95 6.17
N TRP A 19 16.58 3.76 5.97
CA TRP A 19 17.31 2.50 6.07
C TRP A 19 17.49 1.94 4.66
N ALA A 20 18.74 1.77 4.24
CA ALA A 20 19.10 1.06 3.03
C ALA A 20 19.22 -0.43 3.33
N PHE A 21 18.58 -1.25 2.51
CA PHE A 21 18.71 -2.69 2.54
C PHE A 21 19.37 -3.12 1.23
N THR A 22 20.21 -4.14 1.28
CA THR A 22 20.94 -4.63 0.12
C THR A 22 20.79 -6.13 0.04
N CYS A 23 19.99 -6.62 -0.90
CA CYS A 23 19.92 -8.04 -1.17
C CYS A 23 21.22 -8.48 -1.86
N PRO A 24 22.00 -9.42 -1.29
CA PRO A 24 23.22 -9.93 -1.88
C PRO A 24 22.95 -11.03 -2.93
N LEU A 25 21.69 -11.48 -3.08
CA LEU A 25 21.32 -12.47 -4.09
C LEU A 25 21.44 -11.83 -5.47
N GLY A 26 22.45 -12.27 -6.23
CA GLY A 26 22.67 -11.84 -7.62
C GLY A 26 21.65 -12.40 -8.62
N SER A 27 20.64 -13.13 -8.17
CA SER A 27 19.56 -13.71 -8.98
C SER A 27 18.22 -13.66 -8.23
N GLY A 28 17.11 -13.66 -8.97
CA GLY A 28 15.75 -13.51 -8.39
C GLY A 28 15.13 -12.12 -8.56
N HIS A 29 15.90 -11.15 -9.05
CA HIS A 29 15.42 -9.80 -9.40
C HIS A 29 15.21 -9.66 -10.92
N ALA A 30 14.34 -8.72 -11.33
CA ALA A 30 14.05 -8.44 -12.74
C ALA A 30 15.29 -7.98 -13.55
N TYR A 31 16.32 -7.50 -12.86
CA TYR A 31 17.62 -7.15 -13.45
C TYR A 31 18.74 -7.83 -12.64
N PRO A 32 19.76 -8.39 -13.31
CA PRO A 32 20.90 -8.99 -12.62
C PRO A 32 21.74 -7.91 -11.93
N GLY A 33 22.14 -8.17 -10.68
CA GLY A 33 22.98 -7.27 -9.89
C GLY A 33 22.55 -7.19 -8.42
N THR A 34 23.38 -6.56 -7.60
CA THR A 34 23.06 -6.24 -6.21
C THR A 34 21.85 -5.28 -6.18
N TYR A 35 20.77 -5.70 -5.53
CA TYR A 35 19.56 -4.88 -5.42
C TYR A 35 19.55 -4.16 -4.08
N SER A 36 19.62 -2.83 -4.11
CA SER A 36 19.49 -2.00 -2.92
C SER A 36 18.18 -1.21 -2.97
N TRP A 37 17.46 -1.18 -1.85
CA TRP A 37 16.27 -0.34 -1.69
C TRP A 37 16.35 0.47 -0.41
N GLU A 38 15.82 1.69 -0.46
CA GLU A 38 15.74 2.59 0.70
C GLU A 38 14.33 2.62 1.26
N ARG A 39 14.20 2.33 2.56
CA ARG A 39 13.01 2.65 3.34
C ARG A 39 13.22 4.02 3.97
N MET A 40 12.53 5.04 3.47
CA MET A 40 12.58 6.36 4.09
C MET A 40 11.92 6.33 5.48
N PRO A 41 12.44 7.13 6.44
CA PRO A 41 11.80 7.23 7.74
C PRO A 41 10.45 7.95 7.55
N PRO A 42 9.44 7.63 8.36
CA PRO A 42 8.26 8.49 8.43
C PRO A 42 8.71 9.92 8.81
N PRO A 43 8.10 10.98 8.24
CA PRO A 43 8.39 12.35 8.63
C PRO A 43 8.27 12.52 10.16
N PRO A 44 9.19 13.26 10.81
CA PRO A 44 9.33 13.31 12.27
C PRO A 44 8.14 13.94 13.02
N ASP A 45 7.25 14.65 12.31
CA ASP A 45 6.10 15.38 12.88
C ASP A 45 4.75 14.68 12.66
N LEU A 46 4.73 13.37 12.41
CA LEU A 46 3.49 12.63 12.27
C LEU A 46 3.03 12.06 13.61
N PRO A 47 1.73 12.17 13.97
CA PRO A 47 1.13 11.24 14.92
C PRO A 47 1.53 9.83 14.49
N GLU A 48 1.78 8.92 15.44
CA GLU A 48 2.00 7.52 15.06
C GLU A 48 0.89 7.13 14.08
N ILE A 49 1.23 6.47 12.96
CA ILE A 49 0.29 6.18 11.85
C ILE A 49 -1.06 5.68 12.39
N GLY A 50 -1.02 4.95 13.50
CA GLY A 50 -2.19 4.52 14.22
C GLY A 50 -3.11 5.59 14.79
N GLU A 51 -2.59 6.63 15.45
CA GLU A 51 -3.41 7.71 16.01
C GLU A 51 -4.16 8.46 14.91
N LEU A 52 -3.47 8.80 13.82
CA LEU A 52 -4.12 9.48 12.70
C LEU A 52 -5.13 8.56 12.00
N ALA A 53 -4.80 7.29 11.81
CA ALA A 53 -5.74 6.31 11.24
C ALA A 53 -7.01 6.17 12.09
N SER A 54 -6.86 6.12 13.42
CA SER A 54 -8.00 6.09 14.35
C SER A 54 -8.83 7.38 14.28
N GLN A 55 -8.19 8.55 14.26
CA GLN A 55 -8.88 9.85 14.13
C GLN A 55 -9.69 9.98 12.83
N LEU A 56 -9.18 9.40 11.74
CA LEU A 56 -9.86 9.37 10.43
C LEU A 56 -10.87 8.21 10.31
N GLY A 57 -11.05 7.39 11.34
CA GLY A 57 -11.96 6.24 11.32
C GLY A 57 -11.50 5.09 10.42
N LEU A 58 -10.24 5.07 9.98
CA LEU A 58 -9.71 4.06 9.05
C LEU A 58 -9.60 2.68 9.68
N ASP A 59 -9.52 2.62 11.01
CA ASP A 59 -9.53 1.36 11.75
C ASP A 59 -10.85 0.60 11.65
N VAL A 60 -11.93 1.28 11.25
CA VAL A 60 -13.24 0.68 10.99
C VAL A 60 -13.50 0.60 9.49
N ALA A 61 -13.23 1.69 8.76
CA ALA A 61 -13.50 1.77 7.33
C ALA A 61 -12.71 0.75 6.50
N LEU A 62 -11.42 0.53 6.79
CA LEU A 62 -10.60 -0.39 6.00
C LEU A 62 -11.01 -1.85 6.20
N PRO A 63 -11.22 -2.37 7.44
CA PRO A 63 -11.78 -3.70 7.63
C PRO A 63 -13.16 -3.87 7.00
N GLU A 64 -14.03 -2.85 7.08
CA GLU A 64 -15.35 -2.90 6.43
C GLU A 64 -15.22 -3.03 4.91
N ILE A 65 -14.35 -2.25 4.28
CA ILE A 65 -14.09 -2.36 2.83
C ILE A 65 -13.56 -3.74 2.46
N VAL A 66 -12.58 -4.27 3.21
CA VAL A 66 -12.03 -5.62 2.96
C VAL A 66 -13.13 -6.67 3.11
N SER A 67 -14.03 -6.51 4.09
CA SER A 67 -15.12 -7.46 4.33
C SER A 67 -16.12 -7.56 3.16
N GLN A 68 -16.24 -6.53 2.33
CA GLN A 68 -17.08 -6.54 1.13
C GLN A 68 -16.60 -7.56 0.09
N PHE A 69 -15.32 -7.93 0.13
CA PHE A 69 -14.71 -8.94 -0.74
C PHE A 69 -14.62 -10.32 -0.06
N GLY A 70 -15.02 -10.43 1.21
CA GLY A 70 -15.01 -11.67 1.97
C GLY A 70 -13.63 -12.31 2.00
N THR A 71 -13.57 -13.59 1.68
CA THR A 71 -12.33 -14.38 1.67
C THR A 71 -11.53 -14.20 0.37
N THR A 72 -12.03 -13.45 -0.61
CA THR A 72 -11.33 -13.23 -1.88
C THR A 72 -10.21 -12.22 -1.71
N TRP A 73 -9.01 -12.55 -2.21
CA TRP A 73 -7.88 -11.63 -2.23
C TRP A 73 -8.19 -10.41 -3.10
N VAL A 74 -7.97 -9.22 -2.56
CA VAL A 74 -8.22 -7.95 -3.25
C VAL A 74 -6.97 -7.08 -3.24
N GLU A 75 -6.59 -6.59 -4.42
CA GLU A 75 -5.42 -5.72 -4.61
C GLU A 75 -5.62 -4.35 -3.94
N PHE A 76 -4.55 -3.79 -3.38
CA PHE A 76 -4.51 -2.45 -2.78
C PHE A 76 -5.27 -1.38 -3.57
N GLY A 77 -5.08 -1.32 -4.90
CA GLY A 77 -5.73 -0.31 -5.73
C GLY A 77 -7.26 -0.36 -5.68
N VAL A 78 -7.83 -1.56 -5.52
CA VAL A 78 -9.28 -1.75 -5.40
C VAL A 78 -9.77 -1.27 -4.04
N ILE A 79 -9.01 -1.54 -2.97
CA ILE A 79 -9.30 -1.05 -1.62
C ILE A 79 -9.21 0.47 -1.57
N GLU A 80 -8.16 1.07 -2.15
CA GLU A 80 -7.98 2.53 -2.19
C GLU A 80 -9.14 3.20 -2.93
N HIS A 81 -9.54 2.66 -4.09
CA HIS A 81 -10.69 3.16 -4.84
C HIS A 81 -11.99 3.05 -4.04
N ALA A 82 -12.23 1.92 -3.35
CA ALA A 82 -13.40 1.75 -2.51
C ALA A 82 -13.42 2.74 -1.34
N LEU A 83 -12.27 3.01 -0.71
CA LEU A 83 -12.14 4.02 0.34
C LEU A 83 -12.46 5.41 -0.19
N ALA A 84 -11.90 5.78 -1.35
CA ALA A 84 -12.15 7.07 -1.96
C ALA A 84 -13.65 7.25 -2.28
N ALA A 85 -14.32 6.19 -2.71
CA ALA A 85 -15.75 6.17 -3.01
C ALA A 85 -16.66 6.27 -1.77
N GLN A 86 -16.39 5.45 -0.75
CA GLN A 86 -17.28 5.27 0.41
C GLN A 86 -16.96 6.26 1.54
N TYR A 87 -15.70 6.70 1.64
CA TYR A 87 -15.18 7.58 2.69
C TYR A 87 -14.44 8.79 2.08
N PRO A 88 -15.12 9.59 1.24
CA PRO A 88 -14.47 10.64 0.44
C PRO A 88 -13.80 11.72 1.28
N ASP A 89 -14.32 12.04 2.46
CA ASP A 89 -13.75 13.07 3.34
C ASP A 89 -12.42 12.63 3.95
N ALA A 90 -12.35 11.38 4.43
CA ALA A 90 -11.11 10.81 4.96
C ALA A 90 -10.05 10.70 3.86
N PHE A 91 -10.45 10.24 2.68
CA PHE A 91 -9.55 10.17 1.53
C PHE A 91 -9.07 11.56 1.08
N LYS A 92 -9.97 12.54 1.01
CA LYS A 92 -9.64 13.94 0.71
C LYS A 92 -8.63 14.50 1.71
N PHE A 93 -8.83 14.26 3.02
CA PHE A 93 -7.89 14.70 4.04
C PHE A 93 -6.48 14.15 3.79
N LEU A 94 -6.36 12.84 3.52
CA LEU A 94 -5.08 12.20 3.23
C LEU A 94 -4.41 12.78 1.99
N VAL A 95 -5.20 13.04 0.93
CA VAL A 95 -4.72 13.66 -0.30
C VAL A 95 -4.29 15.11 -0.06
N ASP A 96 -5.04 15.91 0.69
CA ASP A 96 -4.68 17.30 0.98
C ASP A 96 -3.38 17.36 1.82
N ARG A 97 -3.26 16.46 2.81
CA ARG A 97 -2.12 16.40 3.73
C ARG A 97 -0.86 15.85 3.06
N TYR A 98 -0.93 14.66 2.49
CA TYR A 98 0.23 13.94 1.96
C TYR A 98 0.42 14.10 0.46
N GLY A 99 -0.59 14.61 -0.24
CA GLY A 99 -0.63 14.56 -1.70
C GLY A 99 -0.85 13.14 -2.22
N HIS A 100 -0.89 13.06 -3.54
CA HIS A 100 -0.99 11.81 -4.28
C HIS A 100 -0.03 11.92 -5.46
N THR A 101 0.69 10.83 -5.79
CA THR A 101 1.56 10.77 -6.97
C THR A 101 0.83 11.17 -8.27
N ALA A 102 -0.50 11.01 -8.31
CA ALA A 102 -1.36 11.44 -9.41
C ALA A 102 -1.44 12.97 -9.58
N ILE A 103 -1.15 13.73 -8.52
CA ILE A 103 -1.32 15.19 -8.46
C ILE A 103 0.04 15.90 -8.50
N LYS A 104 1.02 15.45 -7.71
CA LYS A 104 2.39 15.98 -7.69
C LYS A 104 3.33 14.94 -7.06
N SER A 105 4.55 14.81 -7.57
CA SER A 105 5.57 13.96 -6.95
C SER A 105 5.87 14.46 -5.53
N LYS A 106 5.57 13.63 -4.53
CA LYS A 106 5.89 13.82 -3.12
C LYS A 106 6.47 12.52 -2.58
N THR A 107 7.39 12.62 -1.64
CA THR A 107 8.14 11.51 -1.04
C THR A 107 7.27 10.57 -0.20
N TYR A 108 6.12 11.05 0.29
CA TYR A 108 5.14 10.28 1.05
C TYR A 108 3.73 10.68 0.59
N THR A 109 2.89 9.71 0.27
CA THR A 109 1.57 9.94 -0.35
C THR A 109 0.44 9.32 0.46
N ALA A 110 -0.80 9.71 0.15
CA ALA A 110 -2.00 9.07 0.69
C ALA A 110 -1.95 7.54 0.56
N SER A 111 -1.52 7.03 -0.59
CA SER A 111 -1.37 5.59 -0.85
C SER A 111 -0.34 4.91 0.05
N ALA A 112 0.80 5.57 0.31
CA ALA A 112 1.82 5.04 1.22
C ALA A 112 1.30 4.95 2.66
N PHE A 113 0.54 5.96 3.11
CA PHE A 113 -0.12 5.96 4.41
C PHE A 113 -1.17 4.84 4.53
N LEU A 114 -1.99 4.65 3.49
CA LEU A 114 -3.00 3.59 3.46
C LEU A 114 -2.38 2.19 3.45
N GLY A 115 -1.32 1.98 2.66
CA GLY A 115 -0.59 0.71 2.64
C GLY A 115 0.00 0.35 4.02
N ALA A 116 0.58 1.34 4.72
CA ALA A 116 1.09 1.15 6.07
C ALA A 116 -0.04 0.87 7.08
N THR A 117 -1.19 1.54 6.94
CA THR A 117 -2.36 1.32 7.81
C THR A 117 -2.92 -0.10 7.63
N LEU A 118 -3.04 -0.58 6.40
CA LEU A 118 -3.47 -1.95 6.10
C LEU A 118 -2.53 -3.00 6.70
N ALA A 119 -1.22 -2.82 6.53
CA ALA A 119 -0.23 -3.72 7.13
C ALA A 119 -0.33 -3.76 8.66
N ARG A 120 -0.55 -2.62 9.31
CA ARG A 120 -0.77 -2.53 10.76
C ARG A 120 -2.03 -3.27 11.21
N LEU A 121 -3.13 -3.13 10.48
CA LEU A 121 -4.40 -3.80 10.79
C LEU A 121 -4.30 -5.32 10.58
N ALA A 122 -3.62 -5.76 9.53
CA ALA A 122 -3.35 -7.18 9.31
C ALA A 122 -2.49 -7.79 10.43
N ALA A 123 -1.48 -7.07 10.90
CA ALA A 123 -0.66 -7.49 12.04
C ALA A 123 -1.46 -7.64 13.35
N ARG A 124 -2.63 -7.00 13.45
CA ARG A 124 -3.57 -7.14 14.58
C ARG A 124 -4.61 -8.23 14.39
N GLY A 125 -4.63 -8.91 13.23
CA GLY A 125 -5.55 -9.99 12.93
C GLY A 125 -6.91 -9.56 12.38
N GLU A 126 -7.07 -8.31 11.94
CA GLU A 126 -8.34 -7.84 11.34
C GLU A 126 -8.64 -8.54 9.99
N PHE A 127 -7.59 -8.91 9.26
CA PHE A 127 -7.64 -9.65 8.00
C PHE A 127 -6.25 -10.19 7.67
N GLU A 128 -6.15 -11.03 6.65
CA GLU A 128 -4.87 -11.48 6.11
C GLU A 128 -4.35 -10.48 5.07
N ALA A 129 -3.05 -10.21 5.09
CA ALA A 129 -2.39 -9.37 4.10
C ALA A 129 -1.16 -10.08 3.51
N ARG A 130 -0.96 -9.91 2.21
CA ARG A 130 0.16 -10.50 1.47
C ARG A 130 0.67 -9.53 0.41
N MET A 131 1.99 -9.51 0.17
CA MET A 131 2.54 -8.82 -1.00
C MET A 131 2.28 -9.63 -2.28
N GLY A 132 1.70 -8.97 -3.27
CA GLY A 132 1.38 -9.57 -4.57
C GLY A 132 1.67 -8.61 -5.71
N ARG A 133 1.65 -9.15 -6.94
CA ARG A 133 1.93 -8.36 -8.15
C ARG A 133 0.96 -7.17 -8.24
N ALA A 134 1.52 -5.99 -8.48
CA ALA A 134 0.74 -4.80 -8.77
C ALA A 134 0.26 -4.81 -10.22
N THR A 135 -0.99 -4.43 -10.46
CA THR A 135 -1.60 -4.45 -11.79
C THR A 135 -2.14 -3.09 -12.21
N GLY A 136 -2.37 -2.93 -13.52
CA GLY A 136 -2.87 -1.71 -14.14
C GLY A 136 -2.10 -0.46 -13.70
N ARG A 137 -2.79 0.51 -13.09
CA ARG A 137 -2.19 1.78 -12.65
C ARG A 137 -1.02 1.61 -11.69
N TRP A 138 -1.01 0.55 -10.88
CA TRP A 138 0.00 0.31 -9.86
C TRP A 138 1.19 -0.51 -10.36
N SER A 139 1.17 -0.93 -11.62
CA SER A 139 2.20 -1.81 -12.20
C SER A 139 3.63 -1.26 -12.08
N TYR A 140 3.81 0.07 -11.95
CA TYR A 140 5.11 0.69 -11.72
C TYR A 140 5.75 0.32 -10.36
N ASN A 141 4.95 -0.09 -9.36
CA ASN A 141 5.45 -0.49 -8.04
C ASN A 141 5.93 -1.95 -7.97
N GLN A 142 5.77 -2.73 -9.05
CA GLN A 142 6.02 -4.19 -9.14
C GLN A 142 5.15 -5.04 -8.18
N ASN A 143 5.14 -4.73 -6.88
CA ASN A 143 4.32 -5.38 -5.86
C ASN A 143 3.54 -4.35 -5.02
N VAL A 144 2.35 -4.74 -4.58
CA VAL A 144 1.49 -4.00 -3.64
C VAL A 144 0.90 -4.96 -2.63
N VAL A 145 0.28 -4.42 -1.57
CA VAL A 145 -0.46 -5.21 -0.59
C VAL A 145 -1.74 -5.77 -1.23
N TRP A 146 -2.08 -7.00 -0.88
CA TRP A 146 -3.36 -7.64 -1.14
C TRP A 146 -3.96 -8.08 0.19
N CYS A 147 -5.27 -7.95 0.35
CA CYS A 147 -5.98 -8.29 1.59
C CYS A 147 -7.10 -9.30 1.34
N ALA A 148 -7.43 -10.11 2.35
CA ALA A 148 -8.60 -11.00 2.38
C ALA A 148 -9.04 -11.27 3.82
N LEU A 149 -10.32 -11.53 4.09
CA LEU A 149 -10.72 -12.05 5.39
C LEU A 149 -10.15 -13.44 5.64
N SER A 150 -9.87 -13.75 6.91
CA SER A 150 -9.44 -15.09 7.33
C SER A 150 -10.65 -16.03 7.53
N PRO A 151 -10.58 -17.30 7.11
CA PRO A 151 -9.51 -17.88 6.29
C PRO A 151 -9.58 -17.37 4.86
N SER A 152 -8.43 -16.99 4.29
CA SER A 152 -8.38 -16.51 2.92
C SER A 152 -8.65 -17.61 1.90
N GLY A 153 -9.27 -17.22 0.77
CA GLY A 153 -9.56 -18.08 -0.37
C GLY A 153 -8.34 -18.30 -1.28
N ASP A 154 -8.58 -18.91 -2.44
CA ASP A 154 -7.53 -19.18 -3.42
C ASP A 154 -6.92 -17.86 -3.93
N TRP A 155 -5.60 -17.79 -3.88
CA TRP A 155 -4.81 -16.66 -4.37
C TRP A 155 -4.99 -16.41 -5.89
N SER A 156 -5.23 -17.47 -6.67
CA SER A 156 -5.37 -17.37 -8.13
C SER A 156 -6.67 -16.70 -8.58
N GLU A 157 -7.66 -16.62 -7.69
CA GLU A 157 -8.97 -15.99 -7.93
C GLU A 157 -9.02 -14.53 -7.46
N GLY A 158 -7.87 -13.95 -7.12
CA GLY A 158 -7.78 -12.60 -6.59
C GLY A 158 -8.31 -11.52 -7.56
N ILE A 159 -8.96 -10.50 -7.00
CA ILE A 159 -9.46 -9.35 -7.72
C ILE A 159 -8.34 -8.32 -7.84
N SER A 160 -7.78 -8.25 -9.05
CA SER A 160 -6.77 -7.25 -9.40
C SER A 160 -7.40 -5.93 -9.83
N TRP A 161 -6.63 -4.85 -9.79
CA TRP A 161 -7.01 -3.58 -10.40
C TRP A 161 -7.28 -3.74 -11.90
N ALA A 162 -6.38 -4.40 -12.62
CA ALA A 162 -6.47 -4.57 -14.07
C ALA A 162 -7.68 -5.38 -14.53
N SER A 163 -8.24 -6.24 -13.67
CA SER A 163 -9.48 -6.98 -13.97
C SER A 163 -10.75 -6.13 -13.84
N ARG A 164 -10.66 -4.88 -13.37
CA ARG A 164 -11.81 -3.98 -13.26
C ARG A 164 -11.91 -3.09 -14.49
N ASP A 165 -13.11 -3.00 -15.04
CA ASP A 165 -13.48 -1.97 -16.03
C ASP A 165 -13.87 -0.68 -15.29
N SER A 166 -12.89 -0.07 -14.62
CA SER A 166 -13.10 1.12 -13.80
C SER A 166 -12.00 2.14 -14.08
N ASP A 167 -12.40 3.31 -14.56
CA ASP A 167 -11.49 4.43 -14.73
C ASP A 167 -11.30 5.16 -13.39
N MET A 168 -10.06 5.50 -13.04
CA MET A 168 -9.75 6.14 -11.75
C MET A 168 -9.81 7.65 -11.88
N SER A 169 -10.91 8.25 -11.39
CA SER A 169 -11.13 9.71 -11.32
C SER A 169 -11.16 10.22 -9.87
N TYR A 170 -10.39 9.61 -8.95
CA TYR A 170 -10.58 9.86 -7.51
C TYR A 170 -9.58 10.80 -6.87
N VAL A 171 -9.33 11.96 -7.48
CA VAL A 171 -8.84 13.11 -6.72
C VAL A 171 -10.01 14.07 -6.51
N PRO A 172 -10.55 14.21 -5.28
CA PRO A 172 -11.56 15.23 -5.00
C PRO A 172 -11.03 16.62 -5.38
N GLY A 173 -11.48 17.14 -6.52
CA GLY A 173 -11.09 18.45 -7.06
C GLY A 173 -9.95 18.48 -8.10
N CYS A 174 -9.42 17.34 -8.58
CA CYS A 174 -8.57 17.36 -9.78
C CYS A 174 -9.28 16.72 -10.97
N THR A 175 -9.75 17.57 -11.89
CA THR A 175 -10.28 17.20 -13.20
C THR A 175 -9.19 16.96 -14.25
N GLU A 176 -7.90 17.02 -13.89
CA GLU A 176 -6.80 16.77 -14.82
C GLU A 176 -6.00 15.54 -14.39
N VAL A 177 -6.31 14.43 -15.06
CA VAL A 177 -5.39 13.29 -15.18
C VAL A 177 -4.27 13.75 -16.10
N LYS A 178 -3.03 13.82 -15.62
CA LYS A 178 -1.89 13.95 -16.53
C LYS A 178 -1.81 12.68 -17.37
N VAL A 179 -2.10 12.84 -18.66
CA VAL A 179 -1.87 11.88 -19.74
C VAL A 179 -0.37 11.63 -19.90
#